data_AF-A0A958BY47-F1
#
_entry.id   AF-A0A958BY47-F1
#
_cell.length_a   1.000
_cell.length_b   1.000
_cell.length_c   1.000
_cell.angle_alpha   90.00
_cell.angle_beta   90.00
_cell.angle_gamma   90.00
#
_symmetry.space_group_name_H-M   'P 1'
#
loop_
_entity.id
_entity.type
_entity.pdbx_description
1 polymer ?
#
loop_
_entity_poly.entity_id
_entity_poly.type
_entity_poly.pdbx_seq_one_letter_code
_entity_poly.pdbx_strand_id
1 'polypeptide(L)'
;MKRVTIITTLVILVLAMLLMAGQTSQAKTTAPATATMAVANQLYQTGQYSQAAQAYQQLVDQGYADSALFYNLGRAYDQQGERGQALVNYLRAEQLAPGDAAIAASLAQVRGDVTGGE
;
A
#
# COMPACT_ATOMS: atom_id res chain seq x y z
N MET A 1 1.52 -35.40 -55.53
CA MET A 1 1.30 -33.95 -55.36
C MET A 1 0.44 -33.63 -54.13
N LYS A 2 -0.83 -34.05 -54.04
CA LYS A 2 -1.72 -33.77 -52.88
C LYS A 2 -1.15 -34.17 -51.51
N ARG A 3 -0.49 -35.34 -51.40
CA ARG A 3 0.14 -35.83 -50.16
C ARG A 3 1.32 -34.99 -49.68
N VAL A 4 2.10 -34.42 -50.60
CA VAL A 4 3.23 -33.54 -50.29
C VAL A 4 2.71 -32.21 -49.75
N THR A 5 1.68 -31.63 -50.40
CA THR A 5 1.03 -30.40 -49.91
C THR A 5 0.46 -30.57 -48.50
N ILE A 6 -0.20 -31.69 -48.20
CA ILE A 6 -0.73 -31.99 -46.86
C ILE A 6 0.38 -32.04 -45.81
N ILE A 7 1.50 -32.71 -46.11
CA ILE A 7 2.64 -32.81 -45.19
C ILE A 7 3.26 -31.43 -44.97
N THR A 8 3.45 -30.63 -46.01
CA THR A 8 4.01 -29.29 -45.89
C THR A 8 3.09 -28.36 -45.09
N THR A 9 1.78 -28.42 -45.29
CA THR A 9 0.81 -27.66 -44.50
C THR A 9 0.82 -28.07 -43.02
N LEU A 10 0.92 -29.38 -42.73
CA LEU A 10 1.00 -29.87 -41.35
C LEU A 10 2.30 -29.41 -40.66
N VAL A 11 3.44 -29.41 -41.35
CA VAL A 11 4.72 -28.94 -40.79
C VAL A 11 4.67 -27.43 -40.49
N ILE A 12 4.07 -26.63 -41.38
CA ILE A 12 3.91 -25.18 -41.15
C ILE A 12 3.02 -24.91 -39.93
N LEU A 13 1.93 -25.66 -39.77
CA LEU A 13 1.05 -25.53 -38.60
C LEU A 13 1.74 -25.92 -37.30
N VAL A 14 2.56 -26.98 -37.30
CA VAL A 14 3.34 -27.38 -36.12
C VAL A 14 4.41 -26.33 -35.77
N LEU A 15 5.08 -25.75 -36.77
CA LEU A 15 6.05 -24.66 -36.56
C LEU A 15 5.38 -23.38 -36.04
N ALA A 16 4.17 -23.06 -36.52
CA ALA A 16 3.39 -21.92 -36.04
C ALA A 16 2.91 -22.10 -34.58
N MET A 17 2.56 -23.33 -34.18
CA MET A 17 2.19 -23.63 -32.79
C MET A 17 3.38 -23.54 -31.82
N LEU A 18 4.60 -23.86 -32.28
CA LEU A 18 5.82 -23.75 -31.48
C LEU A 18 6.26 -22.29 -31.21
N LEU A 19 5.80 -21.33 -32.01
CA LEU A 19 6.12 -19.90 -31.85
C LEU A 19 5.26 -19.20 -30.77
N MET A 20 4.18 -19.82 -30.30
CA MET A 20 3.24 -19.21 -29.33
C MET A 20 3.54 -19.59 -27.87
N ALA A 21 4.50 -20.48 -27.61
CA ALA A 21 4.87 -20.91 -26.26
C ALA A 21 5.82 -19.94 -25.51
N GLY A 22 6.17 -18.80 -26.13
CA GLY A 22 7.15 -17.84 -25.60
C GLY A 22 6.59 -16.64 -24.83
N GLN A 23 5.27 -16.52 -24.64
CA GLN A 23 4.71 -15.42 -23.85
C GLN A 23 4.67 -15.80 -22.37
N THR A 24 5.84 -15.91 -21.76
CA THR A 24 5.95 -15.87 -20.30
C THR A 24 5.44 -14.52 -19.85
N SER A 25 4.28 -14.50 -19.20
CA SER A 25 3.79 -13.31 -18.49
C SER A 25 4.93 -12.80 -17.62
N GLN A 26 5.39 -11.58 -17.88
CA GLN A 26 6.25 -10.87 -16.95
C GLN A 26 5.42 -10.71 -15.68
N ALA A 27 5.61 -11.62 -14.73
CA ALA A 27 5.29 -11.34 -13.35
C ALA A 27 6.07 -10.07 -13.05
N LYS A 28 5.33 -8.96 -12.93
CA LYS A 28 5.84 -7.67 -12.51
C LYS A 28 6.33 -7.88 -11.08
N THR A 29 7.54 -8.41 -10.93
CA THR A 29 8.28 -8.35 -9.68
C THR A 29 8.70 -6.89 -9.53
N THR A 30 7.73 -6.04 -9.24
CA THR A 30 8.01 -4.90 -8.39
C THR A 30 8.56 -5.52 -7.12
N ALA A 31 9.89 -5.49 -6.95
CA ALA A 31 10.42 -5.28 -5.62
C ALA A 31 9.49 -4.24 -4.97
N PRO A 32 8.92 -4.50 -3.78
CA PRO A 32 8.04 -3.53 -3.16
C PRO A 32 8.77 -2.21 -3.22
N ALA A 33 8.20 -1.21 -3.91
CA ALA A 33 8.81 0.10 -3.98
C ALA A 33 9.06 0.47 -2.53
N THR A 34 10.33 0.58 -2.13
CA THR A 34 10.72 0.79 -0.74
C THR A 34 9.89 1.95 -0.22
N ALA A 35 9.05 1.69 0.80
CA ALA A 35 8.17 2.74 1.29
C ALA A 35 9.02 3.95 1.67
N THR A 36 8.57 5.12 1.21
CA THR A 36 9.15 6.41 1.58
C THR A 36 8.04 7.28 2.13
N MET A 37 8.40 8.24 2.98
CA MET A 37 7.44 9.23 3.48
C MET A 37 6.71 9.93 2.33
N ALA A 38 7.41 10.26 1.24
CA ALA A 38 6.81 10.91 0.08
C ALA A 38 5.73 10.04 -0.61
N VAL A 39 6.00 8.74 -0.81
CA VAL A 39 5.04 7.81 -1.41
C VAL A 39 3.82 7.62 -0.49
N ALA A 40 4.04 7.42 0.81
CA ALA A 40 2.95 7.25 1.77
C ALA A 40 2.08 8.53 1.86
N ASN A 41 2.70 9.71 1.88
CA ASN A 41 2.02 11.00 1.84
C ASN A 41 1.21 11.17 0.55
N GLN A 42 1.73 10.74 -0.60
CA GLN A 42 1.01 10.83 -1.88
C GLN A 42 -0.22 9.90 -1.91
N LEU A 43 -0.08 8.68 -1.41
CA LEU A 43 -1.19 7.75 -1.25
C LEU A 43 -2.28 8.36 -0.36
N TYR A 44 -1.88 8.98 0.76
CA TYR A 44 -2.80 9.66 1.64
C TYR A 44 -3.52 10.83 0.93
N GLN A 45 -2.78 11.70 0.25
CA GLN A 45 -3.34 12.86 -0.45
C GLN A 45 -4.31 12.48 -1.57
N THR A 46 -4.13 11.30 -2.16
CA THR A 46 -5.00 10.76 -3.21
C THR A 46 -6.15 9.91 -2.68
N GLY A 47 -6.39 9.91 -1.36
CA GLY A 47 -7.48 9.20 -0.71
C GLY A 47 -7.28 7.69 -0.58
N GLN A 48 -6.09 7.18 -0.91
CA GLN A 48 -5.76 5.75 -0.84
C GLN A 48 -5.30 5.39 0.58
N TYR A 49 -6.17 5.63 1.57
CA TYR A 49 -5.80 5.60 3.00
C TYR A 49 -5.28 4.24 3.47
N SER A 50 -5.86 3.14 2.98
CA SER A 50 -5.38 1.79 3.32
C SER A 50 -3.96 1.53 2.82
N GLN A 51 -3.67 1.92 1.57
CA GLN A 51 -2.31 1.82 1.02
C GLN A 51 -1.34 2.77 1.72
N ALA A 52 -1.80 3.97 2.09
CA ALA A 52 -1.00 4.92 2.85
C ALA A 52 -0.62 4.35 4.22
N ALA A 53 -1.58 3.77 4.96
CA ALA A 53 -1.33 3.13 6.25
C ALA A 53 -0.32 1.98 6.12
N GLN A 54 -0.44 1.14 5.09
CA GLN A 54 0.55 0.09 4.82
C GLN A 54 1.94 0.66 4.55
N ALA A 55 2.05 1.72 3.73
CA ALA A 55 3.33 2.34 3.40
C ALA A 55 3.98 3.01 4.64
N TYR A 56 3.21 3.71 5.47
CA TYR A 56 3.72 4.24 6.73
C TYR A 56 4.11 3.13 7.71
N GLN A 57 3.32 2.06 7.82
CA GLN A 57 3.66 0.93 8.69
C GLN A 57 4.98 0.26 8.26
N GLN A 58 5.22 0.13 6.96
CA GLN A 58 6.51 -0.36 6.45
C GLN A 58 7.70 0.52 6.86
N LEU A 59 7.52 1.84 6.99
CA LEU A 59 8.56 2.72 7.52
C LEU A 59 8.79 2.47 9.02
N VAL A 60 7.71 2.31 9.79
CA VAL A 60 7.81 1.94 11.21
C VAL A 60 8.56 0.60 11.37
N ASP A 61 8.25 -0.38 10.53
CA ASP A 61 8.88 -1.71 10.56
C ASP A 61 10.36 -1.67 10.15
N GLN A 62 10.77 -0.67 9.36
CA GLN A 62 12.17 -0.37 9.03
C GLN A 62 12.92 0.35 10.17
N GLY A 63 12.23 0.64 11.28
CA GLY A 63 12.82 1.31 12.45
C GLY A 63 12.74 2.83 12.41
N TYR A 64 12.04 3.42 11.43
CA TYR A 64 11.76 4.86 11.46
C TYR A 64 10.78 5.16 12.61
N ALA A 65 11.11 6.15 13.42
CA ALA A 65 10.30 6.57 14.55
C ALA A 65 10.40 8.10 14.69
N ASP A 66 9.46 8.81 14.10
CA ASP A 66 9.29 10.25 14.24
C ASP A 66 7.81 10.61 14.44
N SER A 67 7.56 11.78 15.04
CA SER A 67 6.20 12.20 15.38
C SER A 67 5.31 12.35 14.15
N ALA A 68 5.85 12.83 13.02
CA ALA A 68 5.08 13.04 11.80
C ALA A 68 4.68 11.72 11.14
N LEU A 69 5.56 10.71 11.15
CA LEU A 69 5.24 9.36 10.68
C LEU A 69 4.08 8.76 11.49
N PHE A 70 4.17 8.76 12.81
CA PHE A 70 3.10 8.21 13.65
C PHE A 70 1.81 9.03 13.54
N TYR A 71 1.90 10.35 13.46
CA TYR A 71 0.74 11.21 13.26
C TYR A 71 0.05 10.91 11.92
N ASN A 72 0.81 10.81 10.82
CA ASN A 72 0.25 10.53 9.51
C ASN A 72 -0.31 9.10 9.38
N LEU A 73 0.32 8.12 10.01
CA LEU A 73 -0.22 6.76 10.13
C LEU A 73 -1.53 6.76 10.92
N GLY A 74 -1.59 7.50 12.03
CA GLY A 74 -2.81 7.68 12.81
C GLY A 74 -3.94 8.29 11.97
N ARG A 75 -3.63 9.34 11.20
CA ARG A 75 -4.59 9.95 10.26
C ARG A 75 -5.07 8.98 9.20
N ALA A 76 -4.18 8.15 8.66
CA ALA A 76 -4.55 7.16 7.65
C ALA A 76 -5.54 6.12 8.20
N TYR A 77 -5.37 5.70 9.45
CA TYR A 77 -6.34 4.81 10.13
C TYR A 77 -7.64 5.51 10.49
N ASP A 78 -7.58 6.76 10.93
CA ASP A 78 -8.78 7.56 11.25
C ASP A 78 -9.69 7.74 10.01
N GLN A 79 -9.09 8.02 8.84
CA GLN A 79 -9.83 8.09 7.57
C GLN A 79 -10.45 6.75 7.14
N GLN A 80 -9.97 5.62 7.67
CA GLN A 80 -10.56 4.30 7.45
C GLN A 80 -11.63 3.95 8.49
N GLY A 81 -11.84 4.80 9.50
CA GLY A 81 -12.71 4.51 10.65
C GLY A 81 -12.08 3.60 11.70
N GLU A 82 -10.80 3.24 11.55
CA GLU A 82 -10.04 2.39 12.48
C GLU A 82 -9.54 3.21 13.69
N ARG A 83 -10.48 3.77 14.45
CA ARG A 83 -10.20 4.72 15.55
C ARG A 83 -9.24 4.19 16.61
N GLY A 84 -9.30 2.91 16.95
CA GLY A 84 -8.37 2.30 17.92
C GLY A 84 -6.91 2.37 17.46
N GLN A 85 -6.66 2.08 16.18
CA GLN A 85 -5.33 2.17 15.59
C GLN A 85 -4.89 3.63 15.41
N ALA A 86 -5.82 4.52 15.06
CA ALA A 86 -5.56 5.95 15.01
C ALA A 86 -5.09 6.47 16.38
N LEU A 87 -5.83 6.15 17.45
CA LEU A 87 -5.51 6.55 18.82
C LEU A 87 -4.11 6.09 19.25
N VAL A 88 -3.76 4.83 19.02
CA VAL A 88 -2.43 4.30 19.39
C VAL A 88 -1.31 5.05 18.67
N ASN A 89 -1.49 5.35 17.38
CA ASN A 89 -0.47 6.06 16.61
C ASN A 89 -0.39 7.54 16.98
N TYR A 90 -1.50 8.21 17.27
CA TYR A 90 -1.47 9.57 17.79
C TYR A 90 -0.81 9.66 19.17
N LEU A 91 -1.00 8.67 20.05
CA LEU A 91 -0.31 8.59 21.34
C LEU A 91 1.21 8.43 21.15
N ARG A 92 1.65 7.61 20.19
CA ARG A 92 3.08 7.50 19.84
C ARG A 92 3.64 8.82 19.32
N ALA A 93 2.87 9.53 18.50
CA ALA A 93 3.25 10.85 18.02
C ALA A 93 3.38 11.87 19.17
N GLU A 94 2.43 11.86 20.12
CA GLU A 94 2.43 12.73 21.31
C GLU A 94 3.65 12.47 22.21
N GLN A 95 4.07 11.21 22.36
CA GLN A 95 5.27 10.86 23.12
C GLN A 95 6.54 11.49 22.52
N LEU A 96 6.62 11.63 21.20
CA LEU A 96 7.76 12.20 20.50
C LEU A 96 7.68 13.72 20.34
N ALA A 97 6.46 14.28 20.30
CA ALA A 97 6.20 15.71 20.16
C ALA A 97 5.13 16.16 21.16
N PRO A 98 5.46 16.19 22.47
CA PRO A 98 4.51 16.60 23.49
C PRO A 98 4.11 18.06 23.31
N GLY A 99 2.80 18.34 23.40
CA GLY A 99 2.25 19.69 23.25
C GLY A 99 2.03 20.14 21.81
N ASP A 100 2.27 19.29 20.81
CA ASP A 100 1.87 19.57 19.44
C ASP A 100 0.35 19.70 19.35
N ALA A 101 -0.12 20.86 18.89
CA ALA A 101 -1.54 21.20 18.88
C ALA A 101 -2.34 20.33 17.91
N ALA A 102 -1.77 19.91 16.79
CA ALA A 102 -2.45 19.08 15.80
C ALA A 102 -2.64 17.65 16.34
N ILE A 103 -1.59 17.08 16.96
CA ILE A 103 -1.66 15.77 17.60
C ILE A 103 -2.67 15.79 18.75
N ALA A 104 -2.63 16.81 19.62
CA ALA A 104 -3.55 16.96 20.74
C ALA A 104 -5.02 17.07 20.27
N ALA A 105 -5.28 17.83 19.21
CA ALA A 105 -6.62 17.97 18.63
C ALA A 105 -7.13 16.63 18.06
N SER A 106 -6.29 15.90 17.32
CA SER A 106 -6.66 14.58 16.79
C SER A 106 -6.93 13.55 17.90
N LEU A 107 -6.16 13.57 18.99
CA LEU A 107 -6.42 12.74 20.17
C LEU A 107 -7.77 13.07 20.82
N ALA A 108 -8.07 14.34 21.00
CA ALA A 108 -9.33 14.77 21.59
C ALA A 108 -10.53 14.32 20.74
N GLN A 109 -10.44 14.49 19.42
CA GLN A 109 -11.46 14.06 18.47
C GLN A 109 -11.71 12.54 18.57
N VAL A 110 -10.65 11.73 18.42
CA VAL A 110 -10.80 10.26 18.41
C VAL A 110 -11.25 9.73 19.78
N ARG A 111 -10.82 10.33 20.90
CA ARG A 111 -11.26 9.91 22.24
C ARG A 111 -12.74 10.21 22.49
N GLY A 112 -13.23 11.39 22.09
CA GLY A 112 -14.63 11.75 22.27
C GLY A 112 -15.58 10.78 21.56
N ASP A 113 -15.18 10.34 20.37
CA ASP A 113 -15.95 9.39 19.58
C ASP A 113 -15.92 7.95 20.13
N VAL A 114 -14.81 7.53 20.75
CA VAL A 114 -14.69 6.19 21.36
C VAL A 114 -15.57 6.08 22.61
N THR A 115 -15.78 7.17 23.35
CA THR A 115 -16.62 7.20 24.56
C THR A 115 -18.12 7.39 24.29
N GLY A 116 -18.52 7.76 23.08
CA GLY A 116 -19.93 8.07 22.72
C GLY A 116 -20.67 6.96 21.98
N GLY A 117 -20.10 5.75 21.90
CA GLY A 117 -20.65 4.61 21.14
C GLY A 117 -21.44 3.59 21.97
N GLU A 118 -22.18 4.05 22.99
CA GLU A 118 -23.16 3.22 23.74
C GLU A 118 -24.58 3.38 23.20
#